data_AF-A0A3B5R1Q7-F1
#
_entry.id   AF-A0A3B5R1Q7-F1
#
_cell.length_a   1.000
_cell.length_b   1.000
_cell.length_c   1.000
_cell.angle_alpha   90.00
_cell.angle_beta   90.00
_cell.angle_gamma   90.00
#
_symmetry.space_group_name_H-M   'P 1'
#
loop_
_entity.id
_entity.type
_entity.pdbx_description
1 polymer ?
#
loop_
_entity_poly.entity_id
_entity_poly.type
_entity_poly.pdbx_seq_one_letter_code
_entity_poly.pdbx_strand_id
1 'polypeptide(L)'
;MLTTLMRIDCGVWDHIYVSHDDDVTSPFVDTPSSFRMRHRVSRDSGCSSCEVWSRRTGSPATTRTPGRADEEEDEEPEAELKKVQAEVKKLEKNEKFFLRHLEEHRRGEKKLEKVLARKGRGKDHISVQPEIKKETQQKHKTFVEKYAKEMKHFGMLRRWDDSQKYLSDNPHLVCEESANDLVVLCIDFEMDEVRAVERV
;
A
#
# COMPACT_ATOMS: atom_id res chain seq x y z
N MET A 1 17.27 16.90 38.20
CA MET A 1 16.05 16.41 37.53
C MET A 1 16.49 15.54 36.37
N LEU A 2 16.41 14.22 36.51
CA LEU A 2 16.74 13.29 35.43
C LEU A 2 15.51 13.21 34.51
N THR A 3 15.65 13.71 33.29
CA THR A 3 14.65 13.58 32.24
C THR A 3 14.54 12.10 31.87
N THR A 4 13.46 11.46 32.32
CA THR A 4 13.03 10.16 31.80
C THR A 4 12.70 10.35 30.32
N LEU A 5 13.70 10.14 29.44
CA LEU A 5 13.46 9.89 28.03
C LEU A 5 12.52 8.69 27.96
N MET A 6 11.24 8.93 27.71
CA MET A 6 10.30 7.87 27.35
C MET A 6 10.84 7.26 26.06
N ARG A 7 11.54 6.12 26.19
CA ARG A 7 12.02 5.33 25.07
C ARG A 7 10.79 4.83 24.33
N ILE A 8 10.54 5.38 23.15
CA ILE A 8 9.49 4.91 22.25
C ILE A 8 9.90 3.49 21.81
N ASP A 9 9.05 2.50 22.09
CA ASP A 9 9.29 1.11 21.70
C ASP A 9 8.81 0.91 20.26
N CYS A 10 9.77 0.85 19.33
CA CYS A 10 9.54 0.52 17.93
C CYS A 10 9.71 -0.97 17.64
N GLY A 11 9.85 -1.84 18.67
CA GLY A 11 10.14 -3.27 18.53
C GLY A 11 9.06 -4.07 17.78
N VAL A 12 7.87 -3.49 17.61
CA VAL A 12 6.84 -4.01 16.70
C VAL A 12 7.33 -4.09 15.24
N TRP A 13 8.25 -3.22 14.82
CA TRP A 13 8.75 -3.11 13.45
C TRP A 13 10.10 -3.82 13.22
N ASP A 14 10.74 -4.35 14.27
CA ASP A 14 12.07 -4.97 14.20
C ASP A 14 12.11 -6.28 13.38
N HIS A 15 10.95 -6.91 13.17
CA HIS A 15 10.83 -8.20 12.51
C HIS A 15 9.82 -8.14 11.38
N ILE A 16 10.09 -7.27 10.40
CA ILE A 16 9.31 -7.18 9.17
C ILE A 16 10.07 -7.90 8.07
N TYR A 17 9.39 -8.84 7.43
CA TYR A 17 9.91 -9.56 6.29
C TYR A 17 9.32 -8.98 5.00
N VAL A 18 10.18 -8.54 4.08
CA VAL A 18 9.79 -8.02 2.77
C VAL A 18 10.31 -8.97 1.69
N SER A 19 9.39 -9.56 0.92
CA SER A 19 9.76 -10.53 -0.12
C SER A 19 10.56 -9.96 -1.30
N HIS A 20 10.40 -8.66 -1.57
CA HIS A 20 11.06 -7.89 -2.63
C HIS A 20 12.03 -6.87 -2.01
N ASP A 21 12.92 -7.34 -1.14
CA ASP A 21 13.96 -6.53 -0.53
C ASP A 21 15.20 -6.52 -1.42
N ASP A 22 15.45 -5.38 -2.09
CA ASP A 22 16.59 -5.17 -2.99
C ASP A 22 17.94 -5.11 -2.25
N ASP A 23 17.94 -4.84 -0.93
CA ASP A 23 19.16 -4.79 -0.12
C ASP A 23 19.70 -6.20 0.21
N VAL A 24 18.86 -7.23 0.12
CA VAL A 24 19.22 -8.64 0.37
C VAL A 24 19.37 -9.40 -0.95
N THR A 25 20.17 -8.84 -1.84
CA THR A 25 20.51 -9.40 -3.16
C THR A 25 21.98 -9.83 -3.20
N SER A 26 22.25 -10.89 -3.96
CA SER A 26 23.61 -11.39 -4.17
C SER A 26 23.94 -11.25 -5.65
N PRO A 27 25.16 -10.79 -6.02
CA PRO A 27 25.57 -10.68 -7.42
C PRO A 27 25.48 -11.99 -8.21
N PHE A 28 25.41 -13.13 -7.53
CA PHE A 28 25.39 -14.47 -8.12
C PHE A 28 23.99 -15.09 -8.23
N VAL A 29 22.95 -14.42 -7.72
CA VAL A 29 21.58 -14.93 -7.71
C VAL A 29 20.70 -14.00 -8.53
N ASP A 30 19.86 -14.58 -9.39
CA ASP A 30 18.88 -13.83 -10.15
C ASP A 30 17.78 -13.26 -9.23
N THR A 31 17.81 -11.94 -9.04
CA THR A 31 16.92 -11.21 -8.13
C THR A 31 15.42 -11.40 -8.45
N PRO A 32 14.96 -11.29 -9.71
CA PRO A 32 13.56 -11.55 -10.08
C PRO A 32 13.04 -12.94 -9.68
N SER A 33 13.79 -14.01 -9.94
CA SER A 33 13.37 -15.36 -9.56
C SER A 33 13.42 -15.57 -8.04
N SER A 34 14.45 -15.05 -7.36
CA SER A 34 14.57 -15.07 -5.91
C SER A 34 13.39 -14.40 -5.21
N PHE A 35 12.96 -13.21 -5.66
CA PHE A 35 11.77 -12.54 -5.14
C PHE A 35 10.49 -13.36 -5.31
N ARG A 36 10.30 -13.97 -6.49
CA ARG A 36 9.14 -14.84 -6.75
C ARG A 36 9.14 -16.05 -5.82
N MET A 37 10.30 -16.66 -5.57
CA MET A 37 10.42 -17.78 -4.65
C MET A 37 10.12 -17.37 -3.21
N ARG A 38 10.73 -16.27 -2.73
CA ARG A 38 10.49 -15.70 -1.40
C ARG A 38 9.02 -15.33 -1.18
N HIS A 39 8.35 -14.79 -2.20
CA HIS A 39 6.92 -14.48 -2.15
C HIS A 39 6.04 -15.74 -2.07
N ARG A 40 6.37 -16.81 -2.82
CA ARG A 40 5.64 -18.09 -2.76
C ARG A 40 5.73 -18.71 -1.36
N VAL A 41 6.94 -18.83 -0.82
CA VAL A 41 7.18 -19.41 0.51
C VAL A 41 6.40 -18.65 1.59
N SER A 42 6.39 -17.32 1.52
CA SER A 42 5.66 -16.48 2.48
C SER A 42 4.14 -16.65 2.42
N ARG A 43 3.56 -16.99 1.27
CA ARG A 43 2.11 -17.23 1.12
C ARG A 43 1.71 -18.59 1.65
N ASP A 44 2.51 -19.62 1.38
CA ASP A 44 2.17 -21.00 1.74
C ASP A 44 2.33 -21.24 3.25
N SER A 45 3.27 -20.55 3.91
CA SER A 45 3.48 -20.64 5.36
C SER A 45 2.33 -20.08 6.21
N GLY A 46 1.52 -19.16 5.68
CA GLY A 46 0.39 -18.53 6.40
C GLY A 46 -0.91 -19.36 6.40
N CYS A 47 -1.04 -20.36 5.51
CA CYS A 47 -2.34 -21.00 5.25
C CYS A 47 -2.39 -22.51 5.54
N SER A 48 -1.25 -23.23 5.55
CA SER A 48 -1.28 -24.71 5.54
C SER A 48 -1.66 -25.41 6.85
N SER A 49 -1.55 -24.78 8.03
CA SER A 49 -1.74 -25.48 9.32
C SER A 49 -3.15 -25.36 9.91
N CYS A 50 -3.85 -24.25 9.65
CA CYS A 50 -5.09 -23.89 10.37
C CYS A 50 -6.33 -24.66 9.88
N GLU A 51 -6.40 -25.00 8.58
CA GLU A 51 -7.54 -25.75 8.01
C GLU A 51 -7.56 -27.24 8.42
N VAL A 52 -6.39 -27.84 8.63
CA VAL A 52 -6.27 -29.27 8.97
C VAL A 52 -6.71 -29.56 10.40
N TRP A 53 -6.44 -28.65 11.35
CA TRP A 53 -6.83 -28.82 12.75
C TRP A 53 -8.32 -28.54 12.99
N SER A 54 -8.90 -27.54 12.30
CA SER A 54 -10.33 -27.19 12.45
C SER A 54 -11.28 -28.32 12.02
N ARG A 55 -10.88 -29.16 11.03
CA ARG A 55 -11.68 -30.34 10.62
C ARG A 55 -11.58 -31.52 11.59
N ARG A 56 -10.52 -31.60 12.41
CA ARG A 56 -10.28 -32.74 13.32
C ARG A 56 -10.95 -32.57 14.68
N THR A 57 -11.24 -31.34 15.08
CA THR A 57 -11.95 -31.01 16.33
C THR A 57 -13.47 -30.91 16.13
N GLY A 58 -13.97 -31.06 14.90
CA GLY A 58 -15.39 -31.06 14.58
C GLY A 58 -16.02 -32.45 14.56
N SER A 59 -16.54 -32.89 15.72
CA SER A 59 -17.58 -33.92 15.96
C SER A 59 -17.17 -35.42 15.97
N PRO A 60 -17.80 -36.28 16.81
CA PRO A 60 -19.17 -36.17 17.32
C PRO A 60 -19.31 -36.03 18.85
N ALA A 61 -20.31 -35.23 19.25
CA ALA A 61 -20.88 -35.20 20.57
C ALA A 61 -21.37 -36.61 20.96
N THR A 62 -20.81 -37.14 22.04
CA THR A 62 -21.26 -38.37 22.70
C THR A 62 -22.68 -38.15 23.24
N THR A 63 -23.69 -38.69 22.56
CA THR A 63 -25.02 -38.88 23.14
C THR A 63 -24.91 -39.88 24.28
N ARG A 64 -24.84 -39.38 25.52
CA ARG A 64 -25.04 -40.16 26.73
C ARG A 64 -26.53 -40.49 26.85
N THR A 65 -26.88 -41.77 26.83
CA THR A 65 -28.19 -42.28 27.26
C THR A 65 -28.28 -42.25 28.79
N PRO A 66 -29.46 -41.91 29.37
CA PRO A 66 -29.71 -42.04 30.81
C PRO A 66 -30.48 -43.35 31.14
N GLY A 67 -30.22 -43.90 32.33
CA GLY A 67 -30.90 -45.08 32.91
C GLY A 67 -30.00 -46.33 32.85
N ARG A 68 -29.75 -47.06 33.93
CA ARG A 68 -30.66 -47.45 35.01
C ARG A 68 -29.83 -47.83 36.25
N ALA A 69 -30.30 -47.44 37.42
CA ALA A 69 -29.85 -47.98 38.70
C ALA A 69 -30.51 -49.35 38.88
N ASP A 70 -29.74 -50.36 39.28
CA ASP A 70 -30.16 -51.48 40.13
C ASP A 70 -28.87 -52.03 40.78
N GLU A 71 -29.01 -52.41 42.04
CA GLU A 71 -27.99 -52.63 43.08
C GLU A 71 -27.13 -53.89 42.88
N GLU A 72 -25.86 -53.87 43.29
CA GLU A 72 -25.16 -55.02 43.93
C GLU A 72 -23.86 -54.55 44.61
N GLU A 73 -23.63 -55.04 45.84
CA GLU A 73 -22.64 -54.62 46.82
C GLU A 73 -21.18 -55.05 46.52
N ASP A 74 -20.25 -54.16 46.92
CA ASP A 74 -18.99 -54.44 47.63
C ASP A 74 -17.88 -55.32 46.99
N GLU A 75 -17.06 -54.67 46.16
CA GLU A 75 -15.56 -54.63 46.18
C GLU A 75 -15.00 -54.09 44.84
N GLU A 76 -15.83 -54.01 43.79
CA GLU A 76 -15.48 -53.34 42.53
C GLU A 76 -15.43 -51.79 42.55
N PRO A 77 -16.13 -51.02 43.41
CA PRO A 77 -16.18 -49.57 43.25
C PRO A 77 -14.82 -48.93 43.48
N GLU A 78 -13.94 -49.50 44.32
CA GLU A 78 -12.61 -48.93 44.53
C GLU A 78 -11.68 -49.18 43.33
N ALA A 79 -11.82 -50.33 42.65
CA ALA A 79 -11.08 -50.63 41.43
C ALA A 79 -11.57 -49.78 40.25
N GLU A 80 -12.88 -49.55 40.13
CA GLU A 80 -13.46 -48.64 39.16
C GLU A 80 -13.10 -47.18 39.45
N LEU A 81 -13.14 -46.74 40.71
CA LEU A 81 -12.68 -45.40 41.10
C LEU A 81 -11.20 -45.20 40.78
N LYS A 82 -10.35 -46.22 40.94
CA LYS A 82 -8.93 -46.17 40.54
C LYS A 82 -8.76 -46.08 39.02
N LYS A 83 -9.56 -46.82 38.23
CA LYS A 83 -9.58 -46.71 36.76
C LYS A 83 -10.03 -45.33 36.29
N VAL A 84 -11.14 -44.83 36.83
CA VAL A 84 -11.69 -43.49 36.52
C VAL A 84 -10.70 -42.40 36.94
N GLN A 85 -10.05 -42.51 38.11
CA GLN A 85 -9.03 -41.55 38.54
C GLN A 85 -7.78 -41.59 37.63
N ALA A 86 -7.39 -42.77 37.13
CA ALA A 86 -6.31 -42.89 36.17
C ALA A 86 -6.67 -42.28 34.80
N GLU A 87 -7.92 -42.42 34.36
CA GLU A 87 -8.44 -41.80 33.15
C GLU A 87 -8.53 -40.28 33.27
N VAL A 88 -9.04 -39.74 34.39
CA VAL A 88 -9.06 -38.31 34.68
C VAL A 88 -7.64 -37.74 34.66
N LYS A 89 -6.69 -38.39 35.33
CA LYS A 89 -5.27 -37.99 35.31
C LYS A 89 -4.66 -38.06 33.90
N LYS A 90 -5.10 -38.98 33.05
CA LYS A 90 -4.65 -39.08 31.64
C LYS A 90 -5.24 -37.94 30.81
N LEU A 91 -6.53 -37.62 31.00
CA LEU A 91 -7.21 -36.53 30.32
C LEU A 91 -6.63 -35.17 30.72
N GLU A 92 -6.34 -34.93 32.01
CA GLU A 92 -5.68 -33.70 32.48
C GLU A 92 -4.27 -33.52 31.87
N LYS A 93 -3.51 -34.61 31.72
CA LYS A 93 -2.20 -34.58 31.05
C LYS A 93 -2.34 -34.25 29.57
N ASN A 94 -3.35 -34.81 28.91
CA ASN A 94 -3.64 -34.53 27.50
C ASN A 94 -4.08 -33.07 27.32
N GLU A 95 -4.96 -32.55 28.17
CA GLU A 95 -5.39 -31.14 28.16
C GLU A 95 -4.18 -30.20 28.32
N LYS A 96 -3.30 -30.45 29.30
CA LYS A 96 -2.06 -29.69 29.47
C LYS A 96 -1.11 -29.81 28.27
N PHE A 97 -1.08 -30.97 27.61
CA PHE A 97 -0.29 -31.20 26.40
C PHE A 97 -0.83 -30.40 25.21
N PHE A 98 -2.15 -30.42 24.99
CA PHE A 98 -2.80 -29.65 23.93
C PHE A 98 -2.68 -28.15 24.17
N LEU A 99 -2.84 -27.67 25.40
CA LEU A 99 -2.66 -26.26 25.74
C LEU A 99 -1.23 -25.76 25.47
N ARG A 100 -0.21 -26.58 25.76
CA ARG A 100 1.19 -26.26 25.41
C ARG A 100 1.40 -26.19 23.89
N HIS A 101 0.87 -27.15 23.15
CA HIS A 101 0.94 -27.14 21.68
C HIS A 101 0.20 -25.96 21.05
N LEU A 102 -0.96 -25.58 21.58
CA LEU A 102 -1.71 -24.40 21.12
C LEU A 102 -0.94 -23.11 21.40
N GLU A 103 -0.27 -22.99 22.55
CA GLU A 103 0.56 -21.83 22.87
C GLU A 103 1.82 -21.76 21.99
N GLU A 104 2.43 -22.90 21.66
CA GLU A 104 3.54 -22.98 20.69
C GLU A 104 3.09 -22.56 19.29
N HIS A 105 1.93 -23.04 18.83
CA HIS A 105 1.34 -22.63 17.56
C HIS A 105 1.07 -21.12 17.53
N ARG A 106 0.46 -20.58 18.60
CA ARG A 106 0.17 -19.15 18.75
C ARG A 106 1.45 -18.30 18.76
N ARG A 107 2.55 -18.81 19.33
CA ARG A 107 3.86 -18.15 19.29
C ARG A 107 4.50 -18.22 17.90
N GLY A 108 4.29 -19.30 17.16
CA GLY A 108 4.72 -19.46 15.76
C GLY A 108 3.99 -18.50 14.83
N GLU A 109 2.66 -18.38 14.94
CA GLU A 109 1.84 -17.46 14.15
C GLU A 109 2.25 -16.00 14.37
N LYS A 110 2.51 -15.59 15.62
CA LYS A 110 3.01 -14.25 15.95
C LYS A 110 4.38 -13.93 15.34
N LYS A 111 5.19 -14.96 15.04
CA LYS A 111 6.51 -14.82 14.42
C LYS A 111 6.43 -14.82 12.88
N LEU A 112 5.47 -15.53 12.31
CA LEU A 112 5.43 -15.80 10.87
C LEU A 112 4.64 -14.78 10.06
N GLU A 113 3.65 -14.10 10.62
CA GLU A 113 2.83 -13.22 9.77
C GLU A 113 2.25 -12.03 10.53
N LYS A 114 2.93 -10.88 10.42
CA LYS A 114 2.27 -9.59 10.59
C LYS A 114 1.84 -9.12 9.20
N VAL A 115 0.62 -9.47 8.78
CA VAL A 115 -0.01 -8.80 7.63
C VAL A 115 -0.24 -7.34 8.04
N LEU A 116 0.70 -6.46 7.66
CA LEU A 116 0.79 -5.09 8.15
C LEU A 116 -0.46 -4.25 7.82
N ALA A 117 -1.16 -4.57 6.72
CA ALA A 117 -2.39 -3.87 6.36
C ALA A 117 -3.32 -4.74 5.48
N ARG A 118 -4.62 -4.64 5.75
CA ARG A 118 -5.66 -5.09 4.81
C ARG A 118 -5.92 -3.98 3.78
N LYS A 119 -6.36 -4.37 2.58
CA LYS A 119 -6.64 -3.42 1.47
C LYS A 119 -7.57 -2.30 1.95
N GLY A 120 -7.03 -1.07 1.98
CA GLY A 120 -7.81 0.14 2.25
C GLY A 120 -8.72 0.53 1.08
N ARG A 121 -9.50 1.60 1.24
CA ARG A 121 -10.30 2.16 0.13
C ARG A 121 -9.36 2.74 -0.92
N GLY A 122 -9.23 2.07 -2.06
CA GLY A 122 -8.61 2.62 -3.26
C GLY A 122 -9.66 3.34 -4.08
N LYS A 123 -9.54 4.66 -4.23
CA LYS A 123 -10.32 5.45 -5.18
C LYS A 123 -9.38 5.86 -6.31
N ASP A 124 -9.57 5.26 -7.46
CA ASP A 124 -8.95 5.66 -8.71
C ASP A 124 -9.83 6.74 -9.37
N HIS A 125 -9.20 7.85 -9.78
CA HIS A 125 -9.84 8.89 -10.55
C HIS A 125 -9.07 9.05 -11.86
N ILE A 126 -9.68 8.61 -12.94
CA ILE A 126 -9.14 8.80 -14.29
C ILE A 126 -9.64 10.16 -14.76
N SER A 127 -8.74 11.13 -14.89
CA SER A 127 -9.07 12.45 -15.41
C SER A 127 -9.24 12.35 -16.93
N VAL A 128 -10.48 12.16 -17.37
CA VAL A 128 -10.85 12.28 -18.79
C VAL A 128 -10.98 13.77 -19.08
N GLN A 129 -10.16 14.29 -20.01
CA GLN A 129 -10.19 15.71 -20.34
C GLN A 129 -11.55 16.08 -20.95
N PRO A 130 -12.18 17.19 -20.51
CA PRO A 130 -13.41 17.66 -21.10
C PRO A 130 -13.16 18.18 -22.52
N GLU A 131 -14.09 17.91 -23.44
CA GLU A 131 -14.04 18.39 -24.83
C GLU A 131 -13.83 19.91 -24.88
N ILE A 132 -12.80 20.34 -25.60
CA ILE A 132 -12.44 21.75 -25.77
C ILE A 132 -13.51 22.41 -26.65
N LYS A 133 -14.45 23.12 -26.02
CA LYS A 133 -15.42 23.97 -26.72
C LYS A 133 -14.71 25.22 -27.26
N LYS A 134 -14.74 25.39 -28.59
CA LYS A 134 -14.21 26.58 -29.29
C LYS A 134 -15.10 27.81 -29.03
N GLU A 135 -14.72 28.65 -28.08
CA GLU A 135 -15.26 30.01 -27.89
C GLU A 135 -14.14 31.02 -28.19
N THR A 136 -13.94 31.33 -29.46
CA THR A 136 -12.63 31.76 -29.97
C THR A 136 -12.39 33.25 -30.10
N GLN A 137 -13.40 34.14 -29.99
CA GLN A 137 -13.17 35.58 -30.27
C GLN A 137 -13.21 36.49 -29.04
N GLN A 138 -14.18 36.31 -28.13
CA GLN A 138 -14.30 37.20 -26.96
C GLN A 138 -13.27 36.86 -25.87
N LYS A 139 -12.84 35.60 -25.80
CA LYS A 139 -11.71 35.16 -24.98
C LYS A 139 -10.38 35.67 -25.52
N HIS A 140 -10.24 35.75 -26.85
CA HIS A 140 -9.02 36.24 -27.50
C HIS A 140 -8.70 37.68 -27.05
N LYS A 141 -9.62 38.64 -27.23
CA LYS A 141 -9.35 40.05 -26.87
C LYS A 141 -8.93 40.22 -25.40
N THR A 142 -9.62 39.57 -24.48
CA THR A 142 -9.32 39.68 -23.03
C THR A 142 -8.02 38.96 -22.66
N PHE A 143 -7.68 37.88 -23.36
CA PHE A 143 -6.41 37.16 -23.20
C PHE A 143 -5.22 38.00 -23.68
N VAL A 144 -5.30 38.57 -24.89
CA VAL A 144 -4.26 39.45 -25.46
C VAL A 144 -3.95 40.61 -24.53
N GLU A 145 -4.99 41.32 -24.07
CA GLU A 145 -4.81 42.49 -23.19
C GLU A 145 -4.17 42.11 -21.85
N LYS A 146 -4.56 40.96 -21.28
CA LYS A 146 -4.05 40.49 -19.99
C LYS A 146 -2.59 40.07 -20.06
N TYR A 147 -2.21 39.36 -21.12
CA TYR A 147 -0.88 38.76 -21.28
C TYR A 147 0.03 39.51 -22.24
N ALA A 148 -0.36 40.70 -22.72
CA ALA A 148 0.42 41.54 -23.63
C ALA A 148 1.85 41.81 -23.13
N LYS A 149 2.04 42.02 -21.82
CA LYS A 149 3.37 42.27 -21.23
C LYS A 149 4.26 41.03 -21.29
N GLU A 150 3.68 39.87 -21.02
CA GLU A 150 4.38 38.59 -21.01
C GLU A 150 4.71 38.13 -22.43
N MET A 151 3.82 38.39 -23.39
CA MET A 151 4.06 38.17 -24.81
C MET A 151 5.16 39.08 -25.36
N LYS A 152 5.19 40.36 -24.96
CA LYS A 152 6.31 41.25 -25.29
C LYS A 152 7.61 40.77 -24.66
N HIS A 153 7.59 40.31 -23.40
CA HIS A 153 8.77 39.75 -22.76
C HIS A 153 9.30 38.52 -23.51
N PHE A 154 8.40 37.61 -23.88
CA PHE A 154 8.74 36.44 -24.69
C PHE A 154 9.34 36.83 -26.05
N GLY A 155 8.75 37.83 -26.74
CA GLY A 155 9.26 38.34 -28.02
C GLY A 155 10.65 39.00 -27.92
N MET A 156 11.08 39.43 -26.73
CA MET A 156 12.43 39.94 -26.49
C MET A 156 13.46 38.84 -26.18
N LEU A 157 13.03 37.59 -25.96
CA LEU A 157 13.95 36.48 -25.70
C LEU A 157 14.53 35.96 -27.02
N ARG A 158 15.87 35.89 -27.09
CA ARG A 158 16.59 35.37 -28.27
C ARG A 158 17.10 33.93 -28.10
N ARG A 159 17.43 33.53 -26.87
CA ARG A 159 18.00 32.20 -26.60
C ARG A 159 16.88 31.18 -26.41
N TRP A 160 17.00 30.04 -27.08
CA TRP A 160 16.01 28.98 -27.01
C TRP A 160 15.82 28.43 -25.58
N ASP A 161 16.89 28.29 -24.80
CA ASP A 161 16.82 27.80 -23.41
C ASP A 161 15.93 28.70 -22.53
N ASP A 162 16.08 30.03 -22.69
CA ASP A 162 15.31 31.03 -21.94
C ASP A 162 13.85 31.03 -22.39
N SER A 163 13.60 30.93 -23.70
CA SER A 163 12.24 30.81 -24.26
C SER A 163 11.53 29.54 -23.78
N GLN A 164 12.21 28.39 -23.77
CA GLN A 164 11.63 27.13 -23.29
C GLN A 164 11.29 27.21 -21.80
N LYS A 165 12.20 27.74 -20.98
CA LYS A 165 11.95 27.91 -19.54
C LYS A 165 10.77 28.84 -19.30
N TYR A 166 10.72 29.96 -20.02
CA TYR A 166 9.65 30.95 -19.89
C TYR A 166 8.27 30.40 -20.25
N LEU A 167 8.16 29.57 -21.29
CA LEU A 167 6.91 28.89 -21.66
C LEU A 167 6.56 27.74 -20.70
N SER A 168 7.56 27.10 -20.09
CA SER A 168 7.33 26.09 -19.06
C SER A 168 6.77 26.72 -17.78
N ASP A 169 7.25 27.91 -17.42
CA ASP A 169 6.76 28.69 -16.29
C ASP A 169 5.36 29.29 -16.59
N ASN A 170 5.05 29.55 -17.87
CA ASN A 170 3.78 30.12 -18.32
C ASN A 170 3.09 29.26 -19.40
N PRO A 171 2.54 28.07 -19.07
CA PRO A 171 1.94 27.17 -20.05
C PRO A 171 0.71 27.76 -20.76
N HIS A 172 0.06 28.74 -20.13
CA HIS A 172 -1.12 29.40 -20.67
C HIS A 172 -0.82 30.30 -21.88
N LEU A 173 0.45 30.67 -22.10
CA LEU A 173 0.90 31.41 -23.29
C LEU A 173 1.07 30.49 -24.51
N VAL A 174 0.99 29.17 -24.35
CA VAL A 174 1.10 28.21 -25.45
C VAL A 174 -0.29 27.97 -26.04
N CYS A 175 -0.82 29.00 -26.72
CA CYS A 175 -2.11 28.97 -27.39
C CYS A 175 -2.06 29.61 -28.79
N GLU A 176 -3.08 29.36 -29.61
CA GLU A 176 -3.16 29.93 -30.97
C GLU A 176 -3.27 31.45 -30.92
N GLU A 177 -3.92 32.00 -29.90
CA GLU A 177 -4.08 33.44 -29.69
C GLU A 177 -2.73 34.13 -29.45
N SER A 178 -1.86 33.54 -28.63
CA SER A 178 -0.49 34.03 -28.41
C SER A 178 0.36 34.02 -29.67
N ALA A 179 0.18 33.01 -30.54
CA ALA A 179 0.90 32.96 -31.81
C ALA A 179 0.48 34.11 -32.74
N ASN A 180 -0.82 34.42 -32.81
CA ASN A 180 -1.33 35.54 -33.60
C ASN A 180 -0.79 36.89 -33.09
N ASP A 181 -0.80 37.11 -31.77
CA ASP A 181 -0.26 38.33 -31.16
C ASP A 181 1.23 38.51 -31.43
N LEU A 182 1.99 37.41 -31.39
CA LEU A 182 3.43 37.46 -31.66
C LEU A 182 3.72 37.90 -33.11
N VAL A 183 2.91 37.45 -34.08
CA VAL A 183 3.04 37.88 -35.48
C VAL A 183 2.76 39.38 -35.62
N VAL A 184 1.72 39.90 -34.95
CA VAL A 184 1.43 41.34 -34.94
C VAL A 184 2.58 42.13 -34.32
N LEU A 185 3.14 41.65 -33.20
CA LEU A 185 4.30 42.27 -32.56
C LEU A 185 5.51 42.32 -33.49
N CYS A 186 5.79 41.26 -34.26
CA CYS A 186 6.86 41.27 -35.25
C CYS A 186 6.67 42.34 -36.33
N ILE A 187 5.43 42.54 -36.79
CA ILE A 187 5.11 43.60 -37.77
C ILE A 187 5.32 44.99 -37.16
N ASP A 188 4.85 45.21 -35.93
CA ASP A 188 5.01 46.48 -35.23
C ASP A 188 6.50 46.81 -35.03
N PHE A 189 7.32 45.83 -34.66
CA PHE A 189 8.77 46.01 -34.53
C PHE A 189 9.45 46.37 -35.85
N GLU A 190 9.12 45.70 -36.94
CA GLU A 190 9.65 46.03 -38.27
C GLU A 190 9.25 47.46 -38.69
N MET A 191 7.98 47.83 -38.45
CA MET A 191 7.49 49.18 -38.74
C MET A 191 8.19 50.26 -37.90
N ASP A 192 8.49 49.98 -36.63
CA ASP A 192 9.19 50.91 -35.75
C ASP A 192 10.68 51.03 -36.10
N GLU A 193 11.34 49.96 -36.53
CA GLU A 193 12.72 50.02 -37.05
C GLU A 193 12.82 50.84 -38.34
N VAL A 194 11.88 50.66 -39.29
CA VAL A 194 11.80 51.49 -40.51
C VAL A 194 11.59 52.97 -40.16
N ARG A 195 10.69 53.27 -39.22
CA ARG A 195 10.45 54.65 -38.75
C ARG A 195 11.64 55.27 -38.01
N ALA A 196 12.48 54.45 -37.37
CA ALA A 196 13.70 54.93 -36.72
C ALA A 196 14.79 55.26 -37.75
N VAL A 197 14.88 54.49 -38.84
CA VAL A 197 15.82 54.75 -39.95
C VAL A 197 15.41 55.96 -40.80
N GLU A 198 14.12 56.19 -41.02
CA GLU A 198 13.62 57.37 -41.77
C GLU A 198 13.77 58.71 -41.01
N ARG A 199 14.06 58.69 -39.70
CA ARG A 199 14.27 59.91 -38.88
C ARG A 199 15.74 60.33 -38.73
N VAL A 200 16.67 59.65 -39.38
CA VAL A 200 18.11 59.99 -39.41
C VAL A 200 18.44 60.66 -40.74
#